data_AF-A0A353DN61-F1
#
_entry.id   AF-A0A353DN61-F1
#
_cell.length_a   1.000
_cell.length_b   1.000
_cell.length_c   1.000
_cell.angle_alpha   90.00
_cell.angle_beta   90.00
_cell.angle_gamma   90.00
#
_symmetry.space_group_name_H-M   'P 1'
#
loop_
_entity.id
_entity.type
_entity.pdbx_description
1 polymer ?
#
loop_
_entity_poly.entity_id
_entity_poly.type
_entity_poly.pdbx_seq_one_letter_code
_entity_poly.pdbx_strand_id
1 'polypeptide(L)'
;QAVCSNMGQALLGPPSVEGWQGGNEWINTGTYVERVNFATKILDNSDKEGVRNIIDRIKTINNTGNMTSDDLVSGCLEILGPINVSTMTEKRLKEFASKYGELTWSDEVSFNRFDMAALSVIQLIVCTQEYQTA
;
A
#
# COMPACT_ATOMS: atom_id res chain seq x y z
N GLN A 1 7.43 -7.42 -21.57
CA GLN A 1 7.00 -6.01 -21.82
C GLN A 1 7.35 -5.20 -20.58
N ALA A 2 7.79 -3.95 -20.72
CA ALA A 2 8.15 -3.13 -19.56
C ALA A 2 6.89 -2.80 -18.74
N VAL A 3 6.96 -2.93 -17.41
CA VAL A 3 5.81 -2.71 -16.50
C VAL A 3 5.17 -1.34 -16.73
N CYS A 4 6.00 -0.30 -16.88
CA CYS A 4 5.53 1.06 -17.18
C CYS A 4 4.70 1.10 -18.46
N SER A 5 5.05 0.34 -19.51
CA SER A 5 4.24 0.29 -20.73
C SER A 5 2.87 -0.34 -20.52
N ASN A 6 2.77 -1.41 -19.72
CA ASN A 6 1.49 -2.05 -19.40
C ASN A 6 0.59 -1.12 -18.58
N MET A 7 1.18 -0.33 -17.68
CA MET A 7 0.48 0.69 -16.93
C MET A 7 0.13 1.92 -17.78
N GLY A 8 0.49 1.97 -19.07
CA GLY A 8 0.27 3.15 -19.89
C GLY A 8 1.15 4.32 -19.48
N GLN A 9 2.46 4.08 -19.31
CA GLN A 9 3.51 5.07 -19.01
C GLN A 9 4.79 4.75 -19.80
N ALA A 10 4.66 4.44 -21.09
CA ALA A 10 5.81 4.14 -21.94
C ALA A 10 6.65 5.41 -22.19
N LEU A 11 7.94 5.41 -21.81
CA LEU A 11 8.82 6.58 -21.79
C LEU A 11 8.87 7.41 -23.10
N LEU A 12 8.52 6.82 -24.25
CA LEU A 12 8.46 7.48 -25.57
C LEU A 12 7.22 7.09 -26.39
N GLY A 13 6.15 6.64 -25.73
CA GLY A 13 4.94 6.14 -26.39
C GLY A 13 3.68 6.81 -25.86
N PRO A 14 3.44 8.09 -26.17
CA PRO A 14 2.19 8.74 -25.78
C PRO A 14 0.99 8.01 -26.41
N PRO A 15 -0.15 7.94 -25.70
CA PRO A 15 -1.32 7.19 -26.17
C PRO A 15 -2.01 7.83 -27.39
N SER A 16 -1.80 9.13 -27.63
CA SER A 16 -2.36 9.86 -28.78
C SER A 16 -1.42 10.95 -29.30
N VAL A 17 -1.78 11.58 -30.42
CA VAL A 17 -1.08 12.75 -30.99
C VAL A 17 -1.16 14.00 -30.11
N GLU A 18 -2.11 14.05 -29.18
CA GLU A 18 -2.22 15.11 -28.16
C GLU A 18 -1.21 14.89 -27.01
N GLY A 19 -0.53 13.75 -26.96
CA GLY A 19 0.44 13.39 -25.94
C GLY A 19 -0.16 12.57 -24.80
N TRP A 20 0.46 12.68 -23.62
CA TRP A 20 -0.08 12.13 -22.38
C TRP A 20 -1.20 13.04 -21.87
N GLN A 21 -2.43 12.53 -21.83
CA GLN A 21 -3.50 13.18 -21.07
C GLN A 21 -3.05 13.22 -19.59
N GLY A 22 -2.93 14.41 -18.99
CA GLY A 22 -2.47 14.54 -17.62
C GLY A 22 -3.50 14.10 -16.57
N GLY A 23 -3.19 14.31 -15.29
CA GLY A 23 -4.15 14.07 -14.20
C GLY A 23 -4.53 12.60 -14.05
N ASN A 24 -5.81 12.33 -13.76
CA ASN A 24 -6.34 10.95 -13.64
C ASN A 24 -6.85 10.39 -14.98
N GLU A 25 -6.86 11.20 -16.04
CA GLU A 25 -7.50 10.84 -17.32
C GLU A 25 -6.68 9.83 -18.14
N TRP A 26 -5.36 9.69 -17.87
CA TRP A 26 -4.56 8.62 -18.47
C TRP A 26 -4.83 7.24 -17.87
N ILE A 27 -5.44 7.17 -16.67
CA ILE A 27 -5.78 5.90 -16.03
C ILE A 27 -7.10 5.39 -16.61
N ASN A 28 -7.03 4.29 -17.35
CA ASN A 28 -8.20 3.52 -17.78
C ASN A 28 -8.30 2.19 -17.01
N THR A 29 -9.40 1.45 -17.23
CA THR A 29 -9.66 0.17 -16.55
C THR A 29 -8.52 -0.85 -16.73
N GLY A 30 -7.90 -0.91 -17.91
CA GLY A 30 -6.79 -1.83 -18.18
C GLY A 30 -5.53 -1.44 -17.43
N THR A 31 -5.12 -0.18 -17.53
CA THR A 31 -3.94 0.34 -16.82
C THR A 31 -4.12 0.31 -15.30
N TYR A 32 -5.36 0.50 -14.82
CA TYR A 32 -5.69 0.40 -13.39
C TYR A 32 -5.39 -0.99 -12.83
N VAL A 33 -5.83 -2.05 -13.52
CA VAL A 33 -5.56 -3.44 -13.13
C VAL A 33 -4.06 -3.73 -13.13
N GLU A 34 -3.33 -3.26 -14.14
CA GLU A 34 -1.87 -3.44 -14.20
C GLU A 34 -1.16 -2.74 -13.04
N ARG A 35 -1.60 -1.55 -12.62
CA ARG A 35 -1.03 -0.85 -11.47
C ARG A 35 -1.29 -1.57 -10.15
N VAL A 36 -2.50 -2.10 -9.95
CA VAL A 36 -2.83 -2.91 -8.76
C VAL A 36 -1.99 -4.19 -8.73
N ASN A 37 -1.89 -4.90 -9.85
CA ASN A 37 -1.08 -6.11 -9.97
C ASN A 37 0.41 -5.83 -9.71
N PHE A 38 0.91 -4.70 -10.20
CA PHE A 38 2.28 -4.29 -9.93
C PHE A 38 2.50 -4.00 -8.44
N ALA A 39 1.69 -3.13 -7.84
CA ALA A 39 1.85 -2.73 -6.44
C ALA A 39 1.77 -3.93 -5.49
N THR A 40 0.77 -4.79 -5.67
CA THR A 40 0.59 -6.02 -4.88
C THR A 40 1.78 -6.97 -5.01
N LYS A 41 2.33 -7.15 -6.21
CA LYS A 41 3.52 -8.00 -6.46
C LYS A 41 4.80 -7.41 -5.88
N ILE A 42 4.97 -6.10 -5.90
CA ILE A 42 6.14 -5.46 -5.30
C ILE A 42 6.09 -5.59 -3.78
N LEU A 43 4.91 -5.40 -3.19
CA LEU A 43 4.64 -5.42 -1.76
C LEU A 43 4.06 -6.77 -1.29
N ASP A 44 4.64 -7.88 -1.75
CA ASP A 44 4.17 -9.25 -1.45
C ASP A 44 4.96 -10.01 -0.39
N ASN A 45 6.10 -9.46 0.06
CA ASN A 45 7.03 -10.16 0.94
C ASN A 45 7.74 -9.18 1.87
N SER A 46 7.60 -9.39 3.18
CA SER A 46 8.24 -8.62 4.25
C SER A 46 9.76 -8.74 4.31
N ASP A 47 10.35 -9.77 3.69
CA ASP A 47 11.79 -10.01 3.70
C ASP A 47 12.54 -9.21 2.62
N LYS A 48 11.81 -8.60 1.68
CA LYS A 48 12.40 -7.67 0.73
C LYS A 48 12.87 -6.42 1.48
N GLU A 49 14.12 -6.01 1.28
CA GLU A 49 14.73 -4.88 2.00
C GLU A 49 13.85 -3.62 2.02
N GLY A 50 13.27 -3.25 0.87
CA GLY A 50 12.37 -2.09 0.79
C GLY A 50 11.07 -2.25 1.57
N VAL A 51 10.45 -3.45 1.53
CA VAL A 51 9.21 -3.73 2.28
C VAL A 51 9.51 -3.80 3.78
N ARG A 52 10.61 -4.45 4.15
CA ARG A 52 11.11 -4.48 5.53
C ARG A 52 11.30 -3.07 6.08
N ASN A 53 11.93 -2.19 5.31
CA ASN A 53 12.14 -0.80 5.72
C ASN A 53 10.81 -0.05 5.96
N ILE A 54 9.80 -0.28 5.11
CA ILE A 54 8.45 0.29 5.30
C ILE A 54 7.84 -0.22 6.60
N ILE A 55 7.86 -1.53 6.84
CA ILE A 55 7.29 -2.17 8.04
C ILE A 55 7.98 -1.66 9.31
N ASP A 56 9.31 -1.55 9.30
CA ASP A 56 10.07 -1.08 10.44
C ASP A 56 9.80 0.41 10.72
N ARG A 57 9.63 1.24 9.68
CA ARG A 57 9.20 2.63 9.84
C ARG A 57 7.81 2.73 10.49
N ILE A 58 6.88 1.83 10.16
CA ILE A 58 5.56 1.78 10.82
C ILE A 58 5.73 1.49 12.32
N LYS A 59 6.60 0.54 12.71
CA LYS A 59 6.90 0.24 14.13
C LYS A 59 7.45 1.46 14.87
N THR A 60 8.17 2.36 14.19
CA THR A 60 8.74 3.56 14.83
C THR A 60 7.74 4.70 15.09
N ILE A 61 6.53 4.63 14.52
CA ILE A 61 5.49 5.67 14.75
C ILE A 61 5.07 5.67 16.22
N ASN A 62 4.93 4.48 16.82
CA ASN A 62 4.61 4.30 18.23
C ASN A 62 5.83 3.75 18.96
N ASN A 63 6.51 4.60 19.72
CA ASN A 63 7.70 4.27 20.53
C ASN A 63 7.41 3.34 21.74
N THR A 64 6.29 2.62 21.73
CA THR A 64 5.76 1.86 22.88
C THR A 64 5.99 0.35 22.76
N GLY A 65 6.49 -0.16 21.64
CA GLY A 65 6.72 -1.60 21.43
C GLY A 65 5.45 -2.42 21.16
N ASN A 66 4.31 -1.74 21.10
CA ASN A 66 3.01 -2.30 20.74
C ASN A 66 2.21 -1.30 19.88
N MET A 67 1.17 -1.79 19.23
CA MET A 67 0.34 -1.00 18.33
C MET A 67 -1.06 -1.62 18.24
N THR A 68 -2.10 -0.79 18.22
CA THR A 68 -3.46 -1.27 17.92
C THR A 68 -3.65 -1.50 16.42
N SER A 69 -4.68 -2.26 16.04
CA SER A 69 -5.04 -2.43 14.63
C SER A 69 -5.36 -1.11 13.93
N ASP A 70 -5.94 -0.15 14.64
CA ASP A 70 -6.27 1.18 14.10
C ASP A 70 -5.00 2.01 13.88
N ASP A 71 -4.07 1.98 14.83
CA ASP A 71 -2.77 2.63 14.71
C ASP A 71 -1.96 2.04 13.55
N LEU A 72 -2.06 0.73 13.31
CA LEU A 72 -1.43 0.07 12.17
C LEU A 72 -1.95 0.66 10.86
N VAL A 73 -3.27 0.82 10.71
CA VAL A 73 -3.87 1.40 9.50
C VAL A 73 -3.41 2.84 9.31
N SER A 74 -3.46 3.65 10.37
CA SER A 74 -3.00 5.04 10.32
C SER A 74 -1.51 5.12 9.95
N GLY A 75 -0.67 4.28 10.54
CA GLY A 75 0.75 4.23 10.24
C GLY A 75 1.07 3.77 8.82
N CYS A 76 0.35 2.78 8.29
CA CYS A 76 0.48 2.38 6.90
C CYS A 76 0.13 3.52 5.93
N LEU A 77 -0.98 4.25 6.18
CA LEU A 77 -1.39 5.39 5.36
C LEU A 77 -0.37 6.53 5.39
N GLU A 78 0.29 6.75 6.53
CA GLU A 78 1.33 7.76 6.70
C GLU A 78 2.63 7.38 5.98
N ILE A 79 3.09 6.13 6.10
CA ILE A 79 4.39 5.73 5.55
C ILE A 79 4.35 5.48 4.04
N LEU A 80 3.22 5.05 3.48
CA LEU A 80 3.08 4.73 2.06
C LEU A 80 2.95 5.95 1.13
N GLY A 81 3.01 7.18 1.66
CA GLY A 81 2.94 8.41 0.87
C GLY A 81 1.72 9.25 1.27
N PRO A 82 1.68 9.73 2.52
CA PRO A 82 0.52 10.23 3.26
C PRO A 82 -0.82 10.22 2.49
N ILE A 83 -1.47 9.06 2.46
CA ILE A 83 -2.61 8.82 1.58
C ILE A 83 -3.89 9.30 2.26
N ASN A 84 -4.55 10.29 1.64
CA ASN A 84 -5.87 10.74 2.09
C ASN A 84 -6.94 9.80 1.53
N VAL A 85 -7.56 9.01 2.41
CA VAL A 85 -8.65 8.11 2.06
C VAL A 85 -9.99 8.64 2.55
N SER A 86 -11.09 8.18 1.93
CA SER A 86 -12.42 8.52 2.44
C SER A 86 -12.67 7.90 3.83
N THR A 87 -13.55 8.50 4.64
CA THR A 87 -13.94 7.95 5.94
C THR A 87 -14.51 6.53 5.82
N MET A 88 -15.18 6.21 4.70
CA MET A 88 -15.68 4.87 4.43
C MET A 88 -14.53 3.89 4.20
N THR A 89 -13.56 4.25 3.35
CA THR A 89 -12.36 3.44 3.07
C THR A 89 -11.55 3.22 4.34
N GLU A 90 -11.29 4.27 5.11
CA GLU A 90 -10.58 4.19 6.38
C GLU A 90 -11.27 3.22 7.35
N LYS A 91 -12.60 3.34 7.49
CA LYS A 91 -13.38 2.44 8.33
C LYS A 91 -13.24 0.98 7.88
N ARG A 92 -13.29 0.70 6.57
CA ARG A 92 -13.12 -0.65 6.03
C ARG A 92 -11.72 -1.21 6.26
N LEU A 93 -10.68 -0.38 6.15
CA LEU A 93 -9.31 -0.76 6.45
C LEU A 93 -9.17 -1.13 7.92
N LYS A 94 -9.72 -0.32 8.84
CA LYS A 94 -9.74 -0.58 10.29
C LYS A 94 -10.54 -1.83 10.65
N GLU A 95 -11.72 -2.00 10.06
CA GLU A 95 -12.54 -3.23 10.19
C GLU A 95 -11.72 -4.46 9.76
N PHE A 96 -10.99 -4.39 8.65
CA PHE A 96 -10.13 -5.48 8.20
C PHE A 96 -8.97 -5.75 9.17
N ALA A 97 -8.27 -4.69 9.60
CA ALA A 97 -7.12 -4.78 10.50
C ALA A 97 -7.51 -5.33 11.88
N SER A 98 -8.72 -5.05 12.37
CA SER A 98 -9.21 -5.50 13.68
C SER A 98 -9.10 -7.02 13.92
N LYS A 99 -9.05 -7.82 12.84
CA LYS A 99 -8.84 -9.28 12.89
C LYS A 99 -7.51 -9.68 13.51
N TYR A 100 -6.51 -8.79 13.47
CA TYR A 100 -5.18 -9.04 14.01
C TYR A 100 -5.05 -8.64 15.48
N GLY A 101 -5.98 -7.85 16.03
CA GLY A 101 -6.02 -7.47 17.44
C GLY A 101 -4.90 -6.50 17.85
N GLU A 102 -4.46 -6.61 19.10
CA GLU A 102 -3.27 -5.90 19.58
C GLU A 102 -2.01 -6.57 19.02
N LEU A 103 -1.08 -5.75 18.54
CA LEU A 103 0.14 -6.18 17.87
C LEU A 103 1.37 -5.75 18.65
N THR A 104 2.33 -6.66 18.79
CA THR A 104 3.62 -6.43 19.46
C THR A 104 4.74 -7.06 18.62
N TRP A 105 5.98 -6.75 18.96
CA TRP A 105 7.17 -7.31 18.28
C TRP A 105 8.29 -7.66 19.27
N SER A 106 7.89 -8.13 20.46
CA SER A 106 8.78 -8.51 21.56
C SER A 106 9.49 -9.85 21.36
N ASP A 107 8.88 -10.74 20.58
CA ASP A 107 9.32 -12.11 20.34
C ASP A 107 9.11 -12.50 18.88
N GLU A 108 9.72 -13.58 18.44
CA GLU A 108 9.70 -14.03 17.04
C GLU A 108 8.28 -14.33 16.52
N VAL A 109 7.39 -14.86 17.37
CA VAL A 109 6.01 -15.18 16.97
C VAL A 109 5.21 -13.91 16.76
N SER A 110 5.31 -12.97 17.70
CA SER A 110 4.64 -11.67 17.60
C SER A 110 5.19 -10.82 16.46
N PHE A 111 6.50 -10.89 16.21
CA PHE A 111 7.15 -10.23 15.07
C PHE A 111 6.59 -10.73 13.73
N ASN A 112 6.53 -12.05 13.52
CA ASN A 112 5.97 -12.63 12.30
C ASN A 112 4.47 -12.30 12.13
N ARG A 113 3.71 -12.26 13.23
CA ARG A 113 2.31 -11.84 13.22
C ARG A 113 2.15 -10.37 12.82
N PHE A 114 3.00 -9.48 13.35
CA PHE A 114 3.01 -8.07 12.98
C PHE A 114 3.30 -7.92 11.49
N ASP A 115 4.35 -8.57 11.00
CA ASP A 115 4.75 -8.49 9.59
C ASP A 115 3.61 -8.96 8.66
N MET A 116 2.94 -10.05 9.00
CA MET A 116 1.77 -10.53 8.27
C MET A 116 0.61 -9.52 8.28
N ALA A 117 0.31 -8.93 9.44
CA ALA A 117 -0.74 -7.93 9.56
C ALA A 117 -0.41 -6.67 8.74
N ALA A 118 0.80 -6.14 8.89
CA ALA A 118 1.28 -4.98 8.17
C ALA A 118 1.25 -5.20 6.66
N LEU A 119 1.79 -6.33 6.18
CA LEU A 119 1.80 -6.68 4.76
C LEU A 119 0.37 -6.78 4.19
N SER A 120 -0.56 -7.40 4.93
CA SER A 120 -1.95 -7.53 4.51
C SER A 120 -2.66 -6.18 4.41
N VAL A 121 -2.43 -5.27 5.37
CA VAL A 121 -2.99 -3.91 5.35
C VAL A 121 -2.38 -3.09 4.22
N ILE A 122 -1.06 -3.16 4.01
CA ILE A 122 -0.36 -2.50 2.90
C ILE A 122 -0.95 -2.95 1.57
N GLN A 123 -1.11 -4.26 1.37
CA GLN A 123 -1.71 -4.81 0.14
C GLN A 123 -3.13 -4.30 -0.08
N LEU A 124 -3.93 -4.20 0.97
CA LEU A 124 -5.28 -3.68 0.85
C LEU A 124 -5.30 -2.19 0.50
N ILE A 125 -4.42 -1.39 1.12
CA ILE A 125 -4.27 0.04 0.82
C ILE A 125 -3.87 0.26 -0.63
N VAL A 126 -2.88 -0.47 -1.15
CA VAL A 126 -2.45 -0.28 -2.54
C VAL A 126 -3.49 -0.75 -3.56
N CYS A 127 -4.51 -1.52 -3.14
CA CYS A 127 -5.66 -1.85 -3.99
C CYS A 127 -6.75 -0.76 -4.01
N THR A 128 -6.67 0.25 -3.12
CA THR A 128 -7.67 1.32 -3.05
C THR A 128 -7.59 2.25 -4.26
N GLN A 129 -8.74 2.82 -4.63
CA GLN A 129 -8.79 3.80 -5.71
C GLN A 129 -7.96 5.03 -5.33
N GLU A 130 -8.04 5.48 -4.08
CA GLU A 130 -7.32 6.65 -3.58
C GLU A 130 -5.80 6.49 -3.73
N TYR A 131 -5.24 5.32 -3.43
CA TYR A 131 -3.81 5.06 -3.68
C TYR A 131 -3.46 5.06 -5.17
N GLN A 132 -4.32 4.46 -6.00
CA GLN A 132 -4.06 4.33 -7.43
C GLN A 132 -4.19 5.64 -8.20
N THR A 133 -4.90 6.62 -7.65
CA THR A 133 -5.08 7.96 -8.25
C THR A 133 -4.35 9.07 -7.49
N ALA A 134 -3.56 8.73 -6.46
CA ALA A 134 -2.72 9.67 -5.72
C ALA A 134 -1.52 10.17 -6.53
#